data_AF-A0A3N9MZX4-F1
#
_entry.id   AF-A0A3N9MZX4-F1
#
_cell.length_a   1.000
_cell.length_b   1.000
_cell.length_c   1.000
_cell.angle_alpha   90.00
_cell.angle_beta   90.00
_cell.angle_gamma   90.00
#
_symmetry.space_group_name_H-M   'P 1'
#
loop_
_entity.id
_entity.type
_entity.pdbx_description
1 polymer ?
#
loop_
_entity_poly.entity_id
_entity_poly.type
_entity_poly.pdbx_seq_one_letter_code
_entity_poly.pdbx_strand_id
1 'polypeptide(L)'
;LLPNQMAADGSFPLELDRTKPYGYSLFNLDAMATVCQILSTPEDNLWTFELPDGRGMKKAMEFMFPFIEDKSRWRYPPDVMYFDEWPVRQPSLLFAGLAFNEPNYIDIWKKSKPEPTTEEGLRNFPIRQPVFWVDQN
;
A
#
# COMPACT_ATOMS: atom_id res chain seq x y z
N LEU A 1 -11.33 14.25 -1.56
CA LEU A 1 -10.27 13.87 -0.59
C LEU A 1 -8.97 13.56 -1.32
N LEU A 2 -8.93 12.56 -2.21
CA LEU A 2 -7.73 12.16 -2.97
C LEU A 2 -6.95 13.31 -3.67
N PRO A 3 -7.60 14.29 -4.36
CA PRO A 3 -6.87 15.37 -5.05
C PRO A 3 -5.98 16.23 -4.14
N ASN A 4 -6.25 16.24 -2.84
CA ASN A 4 -5.50 17.03 -1.85
C ASN A 4 -4.48 16.20 -1.07
N GLN A 5 -4.41 14.88 -1.31
CA GLN A 5 -3.55 13.95 -0.57
C GLN A 5 -2.44 13.35 -1.43
N MET A 6 -2.70 13.14 -2.74
CA MET A 6 -1.76 12.49 -3.65
C MET A 6 -1.11 13.49 -4.61
N ALA A 7 0.20 13.43 -4.76
CA ALA A 7 0.95 14.18 -5.76
C ALA A 7 0.88 13.54 -7.15
N ALA A 8 1.31 14.27 -8.18
CA ALA A 8 1.22 13.81 -9.57
C ALA A 8 2.05 12.55 -9.89
N ASP A 9 3.02 12.20 -9.04
CA ASP A 9 3.87 11.00 -9.14
C ASP A 9 3.31 9.79 -8.36
N GLY A 10 2.15 9.93 -7.71
CA GLY A 10 1.51 8.87 -6.91
C GLY A 10 1.90 8.86 -5.43
N SER A 11 2.88 9.68 -5.03
CA SER A 11 3.24 9.82 -3.62
C SER A 11 2.14 10.49 -2.80
N PHE A 12 2.16 10.26 -1.49
CA PHE A 12 1.37 11.02 -0.52
C PHE A 12 2.32 11.93 0.28
N PRO A 13 2.49 13.22 -0.12
CA PRO A 13 3.55 14.07 0.44
C PRO A 13 3.47 14.26 1.94
N LEU A 14 2.25 14.38 2.49
CA LEU A 14 2.07 14.54 3.94
C LEU A 14 2.51 13.32 4.74
N GLU A 15 2.51 12.12 4.13
CA GLU A 15 3.04 10.90 4.76
C GLU A 15 4.58 10.84 4.65
N LEU A 16 5.15 11.33 3.55
CA LEU A 16 6.59 11.45 3.37
C LEU A 16 7.25 12.49 4.29
N ASP A 17 6.49 13.49 4.74
CA ASP A 17 6.96 14.53 5.66
C ASP A 17 6.88 14.11 7.14
N ARG A 18 6.45 12.88 7.44
CA ARG A 18 6.33 12.38 8.82
C ARG A 18 7.67 11.92 9.37
N THR A 19 7.71 11.69 10.69
CA THR A 19 8.87 11.11 11.38
C THR A 19 9.10 9.62 11.08
N LYS A 20 8.08 8.94 10.54
CA LYS A 20 8.15 7.54 10.09
C LYS A 20 7.63 7.43 8.65
N PRO A 21 8.27 8.09 7.68
CA PRO A 21 7.67 8.29 6.37
C PRO A 21 7.42 7.01 5.59
N TYR A 22 8.23 5.97 5.80
CA TYR A 22 8.03 4.67 5.16
C TYR A 22 6.81 3.96 5.75
N GLY A 23 6.77 3.79 7.07
CA GLY A 23 5.63 3.19 7.77
C GLY A 23 4.31 3.93 7.53
N TYR A 24 4.29 5.26 7.55
CA TYR A 24 3.08 6.05 7.25
C TYR A 24 2.63 5.89 5.80
N SER A 25 3.57 5.86 4.84
CA SER A 25 3.22 5.65 3.43
C SER A 25 2.62 4.26 3.19
N LEU A 26 3.18 3.22 3.82
CA LEU A 26 2.66 1.85 3.75
C LEU A 26 1.28 1.75 4.42
N PHE A 27 1.12 2.31 5.62
CA PHE A 27 -0.15 2.33 6.33
C PHE A 27 -1.26 3.01 5.51
N ASN A 28 -0.97 4.19 4.95
CA ASN A 28 -1.92 4.92 4.14
C ASN A 28 -2.26 4.17 2.84
N LEU A 29 -1.27 3.57 2.19
CA LEU A 29 -1.48 2.75 1.00
C LEU A 29 -2.39 1.55 1.28
N ASP A 30 -2.17 0.84 2.39
CA ASP A 30 -3.00 -0.28 2.80
C ASP A 30 -4.43 0.15 3.15
N ALA A 31 -4.59 1.29 3.83
CA ALA A 31 -5.90 1.85 4.12
C ALA A 31 -6.67 2.18 2.83
N MET A 32 -6.01 2.85 1.87
CA MET A 32 -6.60 3.18 0.56
C MET A 32 -6.94 1.94 -0.25
N ALA A 33 -6.03 0.95 -0.29
CA ALA A 33 -6.28 -0.34 -0.93
C ALA A 33 -7.46 -1.09 -0.30
N THR A 34 -7.59 -1.03 1.03
CA THR A 34 -8.73 -1.63 1.74
C THR A 34 -10.04 -0.95 1.35
N VAL A 35 -10.07 0.39 1.26
CA VAL A 35 -11.24 1.13 0.77
C VAL A 35 -11.63 0.68 -0.64
N CYS A 36 -10.65 0.57 -1.55
CA CYS A 36 -10.92 0.07 -2.90
C CYS A 36 -11.42 -1.38 -2.88
N GLN A 37 -10.86 -2.25 -2.04
CA GLN A 37 -11.27 -3.64 -1.94
C GLN A 37 -12.71 -3.80 -1.47
N ILE A 38 -13.16 -3.02 -0.47
CA ILE A 38 -14.47 -3.22 0.17
C ILE A 38 -15.60 -2.42 -0.47
N LEU A 39 -15.29 -1.33 -1.18
CA LEU A 39 -16.31 -0.45 -1.78
C LEU A 39 -16.43 -0.59 -3.29
N SER A 40 -15.46 -1.22 -3.98
CA SER A 40 -15.57 -1.41 -5.42
C SER A 40 -16.68 -2.38 -5.78
N THR A 41 -17.41 -2.05 -6.84
CA THR A 41 -18.45 -2.86 -7.47
C THR A 41 -18.18 -2.95 -8.98
N PRO A 42 -18.85 -3.84 -9.73
CA PRO A 42 -18.73 -3.86 -11.19
C PRO A 42 -19.10 -2.52 -11.85
N GLU A 43 -20.05 -1.79 -11.28
CA GLU A 43 -20.53 -0.50 -11.80
C GLU A 43 -19.70 0.70 -11.32
N ASP A 44 -19.08 0.62 -10.15
CA ASP A 44 -18.22 1.65 -9.56
C ASP A 44 -16.93 1.02 -9.00
N ASN A 45 -15.90 0.96 -9.83
CA ASN A 45 -14.64 0.32 -9.49
C ASN A 45 -13.57 1.35 -9.10
N LEU A 46 -13.29 1.43 -7.79
CA LEU A 46 -12.33 2.37 -7.22
C LEU A 46 -10.87 2.01 -7.53
N TRP A 47 -10.57 0.76 -7.94
CA TRP A 47 -9.24 0.41 -8.42
C TRP A 47 -8.89 1.10 -9.73
N THR A 48 -9.89 1.27 -10.60
CA THR A 48 -9.76 1.94 -11.91
C THR A 48 -10.14 3.42 -11.88
N PHE A 49 -10.57 3.93 -10.71
CA PHE A 49 -10.84 5.35 -10.54
C PHE A 49 -9.56 6.18 -10.73
N GLU A 50 -9.68 7.24 -11.53
CA GLU A 50 -8.57 8.14 -11.85
C GLU A 50 -9.07 9.59 -11.90
N LEU A 51 -8.30 10.51 -11.35
CA LEU A 51 -8.48 11.94 -11.58
C LEU A 51 -8.08 12.30 -13.02
N PRO A 52 -8.56 13.42 -13.58
CA PRO A 52 -8.20 13.82 -14.95
C PRO A 52 -6.70 13.96 -15.24
N ASP A 53 -5.86 14.04 -14.19
CA ASP A 53 -4.40 14.17 -14.26
C ASP A 53 -3.64 12.85 -14.00
N GLY A 54 -4.33 11.71 -13.97
CA GLY A 54 -3.68 10.39 -13.84
C GLY A 54 -3.48 9.90 -12.40
N ARG A 55 -3.97 10.63 -11.39
CA ARG A 55 -3.86 10.20 -9.99
C ARG A 55 -4.94 9.21 -9.62
N GLY A 56 -4.54 8.10 -9.01
CA GLY A 56 -5.40 6.98 -8.64
C GLY A 56 -4.59 5.88 -7.96
N MET A 57 -5.24 4.77 -7.60
CA MET A 57 -4.57 3.68 -6.88
C MET A 57 -3.43 3.03 -7.66
N LYS A 58 -3.56 2.94 -8.99
CA LYS A 58 -2.49 2.42 -9.85
C LYS A 58 -1.19 3.21 -9.65
N LYS A 59 -1.28 4.55 -9.67
CA LYS A 59 -0.12 5.42 -9.49
C LYS A 59 0.45 5.36 -8.07
N ALA A 60 -0.40 5.20 -7.05
CA ALA A 60 0.04 4.97 -5.67
C ALA A 60 0.90 3.70 -5.54
N MET A 61 0.44 2.61 -6.16
CA MET A 61 1.17 1.33 -6.20
C MET A 61 2.48 1.45 -6.99
N GLU A 62 2.45 2.09 -8.16
CA GLU A 62 3.66 2.34 -8.97
C GLU A 62 4.71 3.15 -8.21
N PHE A 63 4.29 4.11 -7.39
CA PHE A 63 5.19 4.90 -6.55
C PHE A 63 5.82 4.07 -5.42
N MET A 64 5.03 3.30 -4.68
CA MET A 64 5.51 2.59 -3.49
C MET A 64 6.18 1.25 -3.79
N PHE A 65 5.74 0.53 -4.83
CA PHE A 65 6.18 -0.84 -5.12
C PHE A 65 7.71 -0.99 -5.20
N PRO A 66 8.47 -0.10 -5.88
CA PRO A 66 9.93 -0.20 -5.93
C PRO A 66 10.61 -0.20 -4.56
N PHE A 67 10.02 0.48 -3.57
CA PHE A 67 10.54 0.56 -2.20
C PHE A 67 10.11 -0.62 -1.34
N ILE A 68 8.97 -1.25 -1.68
CA ILE A 68 8.50 -2.48 -1.03
C ILE A 68 9.31 -3.68 -1.52
N GLU A 69 9.55 -3.76 -2.83
CA GLU A 69 10.34 -4.82 -3.48
C GLU A 69 11.79 -4.79 -3.00
N ASP A 70 12.40 -3.61 -2.97
CA ASP A 70 13.76 -3.40 -2.50
C ASP A 70 13.84 -2.15 -1.64
N LYS A 71 13.81 -2.37 -0.33
CA LYS A 71 13.88 -1.31 0.67
C LYS A 71 15.15 -0.48 0.60
N SER A 72 16.25 -1.01 0.05
CA SER A 72 17.49 -0.23 -0.11
C SER A 72 17.33 0.94 -1.09
N ARG A 73 16.29 0.93 -1.93
CA ARG A 73 15.93 2.02 -2.85
C ARG A 73 15.18 3.16 -2.17
N TRP A 74 14.80 3.01 -0.90
CA TRP A 74 14.14 4.07 -0.14
C TRP A 74 15.04 5.31 -0.07
N ARG A 75 14.60 6.41 -0.69
CA ARG A 75 15.37 7.65 -0.86
C ARG A 75 15.00 8.76 0.11
N TYR A 76 13.99 8.54 0.95
CA TYR A 76 13.54 9.49 1.97
C TYR A 76 14.20 9.15 3.31
N PRO A 77 14.11 10.03 4.34
CA PRO A 77 14.62 9.71 5.67
C PRO A 77 14.09 8.36 6.17
N PRO A 78 14.91 7.56 6.88
CA PRO A 78 14.43 6.34 7.51
C PRO A 78 13.47 6.68 8.65
N ASP A 79 12.58 5.74 8.98
CA ASP A 79 11.69 5.91 10.13
C ASP A 79 12.49 5.99 11.43
N VAL A 80 12.19 6.95 12.28
CA VAL A 80 12.91 7.12 13.56
C VAL A 80 12.72 5.95 14.54
N MET A 81 11.69 5.13 14.34
CA MET A 81 11.43 3.89 15.09
C MET A 81 10.75 2.87 14.19
N TYR A 82 11.08 1.59 14.42
CA TYR A 82 10.47 0.42 13.75
C TYR A 82 10.69 0.37 12.23
N PHE A 83 11.67 1.10 11.70
CA PHE A 83 11.97 1.09 10.27
C PHE A 83 12.15 -0.34 9.76
N ASP A 84 12.97 -1.15 10.44
CA ASP A 84 13.34 -2.52 10.05
C ASP A 84 12.22 -3.57 10.15
N GLU A 85 11.08 -3.21 10.75
CA GLU A 85 9.90 -4.07 10.75
C GLU A 85 9.19 -4.09 9.40
N TRP A 86 9.35 -3.00 8.63
CA TRP A 86 8.70 -2.82 7.35
C TRP A 86 9.64 -3.18 6.18
N PRO A 87 9.10 -3.64 5.04
CA PRO A 87 7.70 -4.03 4.84
C PRO A 87 7.40 -5.45 5.36
N VAL A 88 6.11 -5.73 5.53
CA VAL A 88 5.55 -7.07 5.75
C VAL A 88 4.67 -7.46 4.56
N ARG A 89 3.81 -8.47 4.69
CA ARG A 89 2.80 -8.85 3.69
C ARG A 89 1.69 -7.80 3.53
N GLN A 90 2.05 -6.62 3.04
CA GLN A 90 1.13 -5.49 2.90
C GLN A 90 -0.11 -5.89 2.09
N PRO A 91 -1.33 -5.73 2.62
CA PRO A 91 -2.59 -5.99 1.94
C PRO A 91 -2.70 -5.33 0.57
N SER A 92 -2.16 -4.11 0.44
CA SER A 92 -2.11 -3.40 -0.84
C SER A 92 -1.48 -4.20 -1.97
N LEU A 93 -0.41 -4.98 -1.70
CA LEU A 93 0.20 -5.85 -2.71
C LEU A 93 -0.76 -6.94 -3.20
N LEU A 94 -1.48 -7.60 -2.28
CA LEU A 94 -2.40 -8.66 -2.65
C LEU A 94 -3.60 -8.09 -3.41
N PHE A 95 -4.25 -7.07 -2.86
CA PHE A 95 -5.45 -6.51 -3.45
C PHE A 95 -5.17 -5.84 -4.79
N ALA A 96 -4.12 -5.03 -4.90
CA ALA A 96 -3.74 -4.42 -6.17
C ALA A 96 -3.24 -5.45 -7.18
N GLY A 97 -2.51 -6.47 -6.74
CA GLY A 97 -2.04 -7.54 -7.61
C GLY A 97 -3.18 -8.29 -8.28
N LEU A 98 -4.27 -8.54 -7.55
CA LEU A 98 -5.49 -9.13 -8.11
C LEU A 98 -6.25 -8.12 -8.99
N ALA A 99 -6.48 -6.90 -8.51
CA ALA A 99 -7.29 -5.90 -9.21
C ALA A 99 -6.66 -5.43 -10.52
N PHE A 100 -5.33 -5.32 -10.59
CA PHE A 100 -4.59 -4.90 -11.78
C PHE A 100 -4.00 -6.06 -12.58
N ASN A 101 -4.27 -7.30 -12.16
CA ASN A 101 -3.68 -8.51 -12.73
C ASN A 101 -2.14 -8.41 -12.82
N GLU A 102 -1.52 -7.94 -11.73
CA GLU A 102 -0.07 -7.71 -11.63
C GLU A 102 0.60 -8.81 -10.78
N PRO A 103 1.16 -9.88 -11.41
CA PRO A 103 1.74 -11.01 -10.68
C PRO A 103 2.94 -10.62 -9.82
N ASN A 104 3.69 -9.58 -10.19
CA ASN A 104 4.86 -9.15 -9.42
C ASN A 104 4.47 -8.70 -8.00
N TYR A 105 3.32 -8.04 -7.84
CA TYR A 105 2.83 -7.62 -6.52
C TYR A 105 2.50 -8.84 -5.66
N ILE A 106 1.85 -9.84 -6.24
CA ILE A 106 1.50 -11.10 -5.57
C ILE A 106 2.77 -11.88 -5.16
N ASP A 107 3.79 -11.90 -6.01
CA ASP A 107 5.04 -12.60 -5.74
C ASP A 107 5.82 -11.97 -4.58
N ILE A 108 5.89 -10.63 -4.53
CA ILE A 108 6.48 -9.92 -3.39
C ILE A 108 5.66 -10.15 -2.12
N TRP A 109 4.33 -10.14 -2.21
CA TRP A 109 3.47 -10.46 -1.07
C TRP A 109 3.74 -11.88 -0.52
N LYS A 110 3.83 -12.89 -1.38
CA LYS A 110 4.12 -14.27 -0.94
C LYS A 110 5.48 -14.41 -0.24
N LYS A 111 6.51 -13.71 -0.73
CA LYS A 111 7.88 -13.74 -0.19
C LYS A 111 8.07 -12.91 1.07
N SER A 112 7.19 -11.94 1.31
CA SER A 112 7.30 -11.02 2.45
C SER A 112 6.98 -11.69 3.79
N LYS A 113 7.56 -11.13 4.87
CA LYS A 113 7.29 -11.56 6.25
C LYS A 113 5.79 -11.42 6.58
N PRO A 114 5.13 -12.40 7.22
CA PRO A 114 3.68 -12.40 7.40
C PRO A 114 3.10 -11.16 8.09
N GLU A 115 3.65 -10.77 9.23
CA GLU A 115 3.17 -9.64 10.03
C GLU A 115 4.33 -9.04 10.85
N PRO A 116 4.17 -7.81 11.37
CA PRO A 116 5.15 -7.22 12.28
C PRO A 116 5.20 -7.98 13.60
N THR A 117 6.36 -7.99 14.26
CA THR A 117 6.54 -8.72 15.53
C THR A 117 6.41 -7.85 16.76
N THR A 118 6.37 -6.52 16.63
CA THR A 118 6.19 -5.62 17.77
C THR A 118 4.73 -5.22 17.95
N GLU A 119 4.39 -4.84 19.18
CA GLU A 119 3.04 -4.36 19.51
C GLU A 119 2.66 -3.11 18.69
N GLU A 120 3.60 -2.19 18.47
CA GLU A 120 3.36 -0.99 17.67
C GLU A 120 3.12 -1.35 16.20
N GLY A 121 3.92 -2.24 15.62
CA GLY A 121 3.73 -2.72 14.26
C GLY A 121 2.36 -3.40 14.09
N LEU A 122 1.99 -4.28 15.04
CA LEU A 122 0.70 -4.97 15.05
C LEU A 122 -0.50 -4.02 15.19
N ARG A 123 -0.35 -2.91 15.93
CA ARG A 123 -1.39 -1.88 16.06
C ARG A 123 -1.61 -1.11 14.76
N ASN A 124 -0.54 -0.90 13.98
CA ASN A 124 -0.58 -0.18 12.71
C ASN A 124 -0.72 -1.11 11.49
N PHE A 125 -1.07 -2.39 11.69
CA PHE A 125 -1.30 -3.35 10.60
C PHE A 125 -2.72 -3.91 10.70
N PRO A 126 -3.75 -3.15 10.24
CA PRO A 126 -5.15 -3.44 10.55
C PRO A 126 -5.70 -4.67 9.84
N ILE A 127 -5.34 -4.89 8.56
CA ILE A 127 -5.76 -6.06 7.79
C ILE A 127 -4.65 -7.10 7.82
N ARG A 128 -4.68 -8.00 8.81
CA ARG A 128 -3.64 -9.03 8.99
C ARG A 128 -3.82 -10.26 8.10
N GLN A 129 -5.06 -10.53 7.72
CA GLN A 129 -5.43 -11.71 6.95
C GLN A 129 -6.18 -11.28 5.69
N PRO A 130 -5.51 -10.61 4.73
CA PRO A 130 -6.16 -10.06 3.54
C PRO A 130 -6.75 -11.15 2.64
N VAL A 131 -6.31 -12.40 2.77
CA VAL A 131 -6.87 -13.56 2.05
C VAL A 131 -8.34 -13.84 2.39
N PHE A 132 -8.87 -13.36 3.51
CA PHE A 132 -10.30 -13.48 3.84
C PHE A 132 -11.17 -12.39 3.17
N TRP A 133 -10.54 -11.44 2.49
CA TRP A 133 -11.20 -10.31 1.82
C TRP A 133 -11.18 -10.44 0.29
N VAL A 134 -10.72 -11.58 -0.20
CA VAL A 134 -10.68 -11.90 -1.63
C VAL A 134 -11.56 -13.13 -1.88
N ASP A 135 -12.29 -13.13 -2.98
CA ASP A 135 -13.13 -14.27 -3.34
C ASP A 135 -12.26 -15.50 -3.61
N GLN A 136 -12.70 -16.67 -3.12
CA GLN A 136 -11.98 -17.94 -3.27
C GLN A 136 -12.28 -18.67 -4.58
N ASN A 137 -12.62 -17.95 -5.64
CA ASN A 137 -13.05 -18.54 -6.91
C ASN A 137 -11.93 -19.34 -7.59
#